data_AF-A0A7C1YT62-F1
#
_entry.id   AF-A0A7C1YT62-F1
#
_cell.length_a   1.000
_cell.length_b   1.000
_cell.length_c   1.000
_cell.angle_alpha   90.00
_cell.angle_beta   90.00
_cell.angle_gamma   90.00
#
_symmetry.space_group_name_H-M   'P 1'
#
loop_
_entity.id
_entity.type
_entity.pdbx_description
1 polymer ?
#
loop_
_entity_poly.entity_id
_entity_poly.type
_entity_poly.pdbx_seq_one_letter_code
_entity_poly.pdbx_strand_id
1 'polypeptide(L)'
;MRTNEGMLYSIILKLTPTREATVRATVGDQAHAAFLRTVRESDPALAEVLHLPDMPRRPFTVSPLLGVGRACDGMALLSPERDYFLRFT
;
A
#
# COMPACT_ATOMS: atom_id res chain seq x y z
N MET A 1 -3.12 29.17 -8.95
CA MET A 1 -3.30 27.73 -8.72
C MET A 1 -3.99 27.59 -7.38
N ARG A 2 -5.23 27.10 -7.30
CA ARG A 2 -5.90 26.93 -5.99
C ARG A 2 -5.19 25.79 -5.27
N THR A 3 -4.56 26.09 -4.15
CA THR A 3 -4.04 25.09 -3.22
C THR A 3 -5.25 24.29 -2.74
N ASN A 4 -5.28 23.00 -3.10
CA ASN A 4 -6.41 22.12 -2.82
C ASN A 4 -6.33 21.61 -1.37
N GLU A 5 -6.23 22.55 -0.43
CA GLU A 5 -6.01 22.28 0.99
C GLU A 5 -7.15 21.42 1.54
N GLY A 6 -6.83 20.16 1.85
CA GLY A 6 -7.75 19.19 2.43
C GLY A 6 -8.38 18.18 1.46
N MET A 7 -8.00 18.14 0.18
CA MET A 7 -8.48 17.08 -0.71
C MET A 7 -7.83 15.74 -0.35
N LEU A 8 -8.67 14.76 0.01
CA LEU A 8 -8.25 13.37 0.18
C LEU A 8 -8.41 12.61 -1.14
N TYR A 9 -7.36 11.91 -1.54
CA TYR A 9 -7.40 11.00 -2.67
C TYR A 9 -7.58 9.57 -2.16
N SER A 10 -8.18 8.71 -2.96
CA SER A 10 -8.30 7.29 -2.65
C SER A 10 -8.00 6.49 -3.90
N ILE A 11 -7.03 5.58 -3.80
CA ILE A 11 -6.58 4.74 -4.91
C ILE A 11 -6.74 3.29 -4.48
N ILE A 12 -7.41 2.49 -5.31
CA ILE A 12 -7.48 1.04 -5.14
C ILE A 12 -6.57 0.41 -6.20
N LEU A 13 -5.53 -0.26 -5.73
CA LEU A 13 -4.68 -1.10 -6.58
C LEU A 13 -5.26 -2.50 -6.61
N LYS A 14 -5.61 -2.97 -7.80
CA LYS A 14 -5.97 -4.35 -8.08
C LYS A 14 -4.69 -5.12 -8.44
N LEU A 15 -4.44 -6.21 -7.73
CA LEU A 15 -3.23 -7.02 -7.86
C LEU A 15 -3.60 -8.48 -8.16
N THR A 16 -3.01 -9.05 -9.20
CA THR A 16 -3.11 -10.47 -9.52
C THR A 16 -1.72 -11.10 -9.34
N PRO A 17 -1.54 -12.09 -8.46
CA PRO A 17 -0.25 -12.75 -8.30
C PRO A 17 0.15 -13.43 -9.60
N THR A 18 1.42 -13.33 -9.98
CA THR A 18 1.94 -14.01 -11.18
C THR A 18 2.13 -15.51 -10.97
N ARG A 19 2.14 -15.96 -9.71
CA ARG A 19 2.25 -17.34 -9.28
C ARG A 19 1.62 -17.52 -7.91
N GLU A 20 1.36 -18.77 -7.53
CA GLU A 20 0.99 -19.10 -6.17
C GLU A 20 2.09 -18.65 -5.19
N ALA A 21 1.67 -18.03 -4.09
CA ALA A 21 2.58 -17.51 -3.09
C ALA A 21 1.93 -17.43 -1.71
N THR A 22 2.72 -17.72 -0.68
CA THR A 22 2.33 -17.49 0.71
C THR A 22 2.96 -16.18 1.20
N VAL A 23 2.15 -15.26 1.68
CA VAL A 23 2.60 -13.97 2.23
C VAL A 23 2.14 -13.82 3.67
N ARG A 24 2.73 -12.88 4.42
CA ARG A 24 2.17 -12.49 5.72
C ARG A 24 0.79 -11.87 5.49
N ALA A 25 -0.18 -12.18 6.34
CA ALA A 25 -1.53 -11.63 6.25
C ALA A 25 -1.54 -10.10 6.39
N THR A 26 -0.60 -9.56 7.16
CA THR A 26 -0.34 -8.12 7.27
C THR A 26 0.86 -7.74 6.41
N VAL A 27 0.61 -7.36 5.16
CA VAL A 27 1.63 -6.83 4.23
C VAL A 27 1.83 -5.32 4.36
N GLY A 28 1.33 -4.68 5.43
CA GLY A 28 1.31 -3.23 5.60
C GLY A 28 2.67 -2.58 5.36
N ASP A 29 3.74 -3.10 5.97
CA ASP A 29 5.10 -2.57 5.81
C ASP A 29 5.62 -2.71 4.37
N GLN A 30 5.30 -3.83 3.71
CA GLN A 30 5.73 -4.08 2.33
C GLN A 30 4.99 -3.15 1.36
N ALA A 31 3.67 -2.99 1.55
CA ALA A 31 2.85 -2.09 0.76
C ALA A 31 3.25 -0.62 0.97
N HIS A 32 3.59 -0.23 2.21
CA HIS A 32 4.08 1.09 2.55
C HIS A 32 5.43 1.38 1.88
N ALA A 33 6.37 0.43 1.94
CA ALA A 33 7.67 0.55 1.28
C ALA A 33 7.53 0.64 -0.26
N ALA A 34 6.66 -0.19 -0.85
CA ALA A 34 6.38 -0.15 -2.28
C ALA A 34 5.79 1.20 -2.70
N PHE A 35 4.82 1.73 -1.96
CA PHE A 35 4.23 3.03 -2.22
C PHE A 35 5.26 4.16 -2.15
N LEU A 36 6.05 4.22 -1.07
CA LEU A 36 7.09 5.23 -0.91
C LEU A 36 8.15 5.18 -2.01
N ARG A 37 8.47 3.98 -2.51
CA ARG A 37 9.33 3.80 -3.68
C ARG A 37 8.69 4.36 -4.94
N THR A 38 7.41 4.03 -5.21
CA THR A 38 6.68 4.55 -6.37
C THR A 38 6.56 6.07 -6.33
N VAL A 39 6.29 6.66 -5.16
CA VAL A 39 6.27 8.12 -4.98
C VAL A 39 7.63 8.70 -5.33
N ARG A 40 8.73 8.10 -4.87
CA ARG A 40 10.09 8.56 -5.19
C ARG A 40 10.41 8.53 -6.68
N GLU A 41 9.94 7.51 -7.40
CA GLU A 41 10.11 7.39 -8.85
C GLU A 41 9.35 8.48 -9.62
N SER A 42 8.25 9.01 -9.06
CA SER A 42 7.43 10.06 -9.67
C SER A 42 7.78 11.48 -9.20
N ASP A 43 8.03 11.65 -7.91
CA ASP A 43 8.33 12.91 -7.22
C ASP A 43 9.29 12.64 -6.04
N PRO A 44 10.62 12.74 -6.28
CA PRO A 44 11.62 12.53 -5.25
C PRO A 44 11.49 13.50 -4.06
N ALA A 45 11.08 14.75 -4.29
CA ALA A 45 10.98 15.75 -3.24
C ALA A 45 9.83 15.43 -2.27
N LEU A 46 8.69 15.01 -2.81
CA LEU A 46 7.57 14.52 -1.99
C LEU A 46 7.99 13.27 -1.20
N ALA A 47 8.71 12.35 -1.82
CA ALA A 47 9.17 11.15 -1.14
C ALA A 47 10.05 11.48 0.08
N GLU A 48 11.00 12.40 -0.03
CA GLU A 48 11.84 12.82 1.11
C GLU A 48 11.00 13.37 2.27
N VAL A 49 10.01 14.23 1.96
CA VAL A 49 9.09 14.76 2.98
C VAL A 49 8.34 13.63 3.70
N LEU A 50 7.86 12.62 2.96
CA LEU A 50 7.15 11.47 3.54
C LEU A 50 8.07 10.53 4.35
N HIS A 51 9.40 10.58 4.18
CA HIS A 51 10.36 9.78 4.93
C HIS A 51 10.88 10.47 6.20
N LEU A 52 10.54 11.73 6.45
CA LEU A 52 11.00 12.44 7.64
C LEU A 52 10.61 11.69 8.93
N PRO A 53 11.58 11.43 9.84
CA PRO A 53 11.35 10.59 11.02
C PRO A 53 10.38 11.23 12.01
N ASP A 54 10.37 12.56 12.09
CA ASP A 54 9.62 13.31 13.10
C ASP A 54 8.26 13.81 12.62
N MET A 55 7.72 13.25 11.53
CA MET A 55 6.40 13.63 11.05
C MET A 55 5.33 13.10 12.03
N PRO A 56 4.58 13.98 12.75
CA PRO A 56 3.71 13.55 13.84
C PRO A 56 2.56 12.65 13.37
N ARG A 57 2.13 12.79 12.11
CA ARG A 57 1.14 11.93 11.44
C ARG A 57 1.45 11.84 9.96
N ARG A 58 1.53 10.62 9.42
CA ARG A 58 1.68 10.42 7.97
C ARG A 58 0.39 10.87 7.27
N PRO A 59 0.47 11.62 6.16
CA PRO A 59 -0.69 12.11 5.43
C PRO A 59 -1.30 11.05 4.50
N PHE A 60 -1.04 9.77 4.78
CA PHE A 60 -1.61 8.66 4.05
C PHE A 60 -1.70 7.40 4.93
N THR A 61 -2.57 6.49 4.53
CA THR A 61 -2.70 5.14 5.09
C THR A 61 -2.76 4.10 3.98
N VAL A 62 -2.45 2.86 4.33
CA VAL A 62 -2.58 1.70 3.45
C VAL A 62 -3.43 0.64 4.13
N SER A 63 -4.39 0.07 3.42
CA SER A 63 -5.15 -1.07 3.94
C SER A 63 -4.26 -2.32 4.08
N PRO A 64 -4.65 -3.31 4.90
CA PRO A 64 -4.20 -4.68 4.70
C PRO A 64 -4.51 -5.17 3.28
N LEU A 65 -3.87 -6.27 2.86
CA LEU A 65 -4.23 -6.92 1.60
C LEU A 65 -5.65 -7.47 1.71
N LEU A 66 -6.55 -6.97 0.85
CA LEU A 66 -7.95 -7.36 0.82
C LEU A 66 -8.17 -8.47 -0.21
N GLY A 67 -9.22 -9.27 -0.03
CA GLY A 67 -9.51 -10.43 -0.87
C GLY A 67 -8.73 -11.68 -0.48
N VAL A 68 -7.87 -11.61 0.54
CA VAL A 68 -7.25 -12.78 1.15
C VAL A 68 -8.29 -13.59 1.91
N GLY A 69 -8.20 -14.91 1.82
CA GLY A 69 -8.98 -15.80 2.67
C GLY A 69 -8.55 -15.70 4.13
N ARG A 70 -9.12 -16.55 4.98
CA ARG A 70 -8.69 -16.66 6.38
C ARG A 70 -7.20 -17.01 6.44
N ALA A 71 -6.42 -16.17 7.09
CA ALA A 71 -5.02 -16.46 7.34
C ALA A 71 -4.89 -17.66 8.28
N CYS A 72 -3.95 -18.56 7.97
CA CYS A 72 -3.52 -19.63 8.85
C CYS A 72 -2.13 -19.26 9.38
N ASP A 73 -1.97 -19.24 10.71
CA ASP A 73 -0.71 -18.88 11.38
C ASP A 73 -0.10 -17.53 10.91
N GLY A 74 -0.95 -16.54 10.67
CA GLY A 74 -0.53 -15.21 10.21
C GLY A 74 -0.08 -15.15 8.75
N MET A 75 -0.29 -16.23 7.99
CA MET A 75 0.07 -16.34 6.58
C MET A 75 -1.19 -16.48 5.71
N ALA A 76 -1.14 -15.87 4.53
CA ALA A 76 -2.20 -15.92 3.53
C ALA A 76 -1.66 -16.58 2.26
N LEU A 77 -2.41 -17.56 1.74
CA LEU A 77 -2.16 -18.15 0.43
C LEU A 77 -2.80 -17.28 -0.64
N LEU A 78 -2.00 -16.89 -1.62
CA LEU A 78 -2.41 -16.13 -2.80
C LEU A 78 -2.36 -17.03 -4.02
N SER A 79 -3.36 -16.91 -4.90
CA SER A 79 -3.46 -17.69 -6.13
C SER A 79 -3.55 -16.77 -7.36
N PRO A 80 -2.95 -17.14 -8.51
CA PRO A 80 -3.02 -16.36 -9.76
C PRO A 80 -4.44 -16.21 -10.33
N GLU A 81 -5.36 -17.06 -9.92
CA GLU A 81 -6.75 -17.09 -10.38
C GLU A 81 -7.63 -16.09 -9.62
N ARG A 82 -7.05 -15.33 -8.69
CA ARG A 82 -7.77 -14.37 -7.85
C ARG A 82 -7.12 -13.01 -7.85
N ASP A 83 -7.98 -12.01 -7.74
CA ASP A 83 -7.59 -10.62 -7.58
C ASP A 83 -7.62 -10.22 -6.11
N TYR A 84 -6.62 -9.43 -5.73
CA TYR A 84 -6.46 -8.86 -4.41
C TYR A 84 -6.38 -7.34 -4.49
N PHE A 85 -6.59 -6.66 -3.38
CA PHE A 85 -6.70 -5.21 -3.38
C PHE A 85 -5.89 -4.56 -2.25
N LEU A 86 -5.27 -3.44 -2.57
CA LEU A 86 -4.72 -2.49 -1.61
C LEU A 86 -5.40 -1.15 -1.81
N ARG A 87 -5.78 -0.49 -0.73
CA ARG A 87 -6.29 0.88 -0.76
C ARG A 87 -5.28 1.82 -0.13
N PHE A 88 -4.93 2.87 -0.86
CA PHE A 88 -4.21 4.04 -0.36
C PHE A 88 -5.19 5.20 -0.20
N THR A 89 -5.05 5.95 0.88
CA THR A 89 -5.84 7.16 1.16
C THR A 89 -4.96 8.19 1.82
#